data_AF-A0A914XNA9-F1
#
_entry.id   AF-A0A914XNA9-F1
#
_cell.length_a   1.000
_cell.length_b   1.000
_cell.length_c   1.000
_cell.angle_alpha   90.00
_cell.angle_beta   90.00
_cell.angle_gamma   90.00
#
_symmetry.space_group_name_H-M   'P 1'
#
loop_
_entity.id
_entity.type
_entity.pdbx_description
1 polymer ?
#
loop_
_entity_poly.entity_id
_entity_poly.type
_entity_poly.pdbx_seq_one_letter_code
_entity_poly.pdbx_strand_id
1 'polypeptide(L)'
;GISLLEVKNSHLLSYMTEMAHLMLKIANGQSIQGDGSIERLVEIRTVLERIRPIEQKMKYQIDKLTKLAVSQGGEVDGNAARRPRPDNLMMDDMGEEGSSDEEADAEGQRGKGRKYVPPKLVAMRYDEDNNDREDRLVERAKRRALNSSLIEDLRQQYSQAPEEIREVVDERRRADDRHRASYEEEMMVRLQLDKKQKKAEKQRKATSTLDALLDFGDYMAVDGIDRDGQPLKKKSKISGGKTKFSGGKKGGKKMGKKKWKK
;
A
#
# COMPACT_ATOMS: atom_id res chain seq x y z
N GLY A 1 14.04 -2.99 28.09
CA GLY A 1 13.66 -1.82 27.27
C GLY A 1 14.72 -0.74 27.40
N ILE A 2 14.85 -0.19 28.61
CA ILE A 2 15.77 0.90 28.94
C ILE A 2 17.25 0.45 28.87
N SER A 3 17.56 -0.80 29.24
CA SER A 3 18.95 -1.31 29.24
C SER A 3 19.62 -1.34 27.85
N LEU A 4 18.89 -1.63 26.76
CA LEU A 4 19.48 -1.60 25.41
C LEU A 4 19.84 -0.17 24.99
N LEU A 5 18.96 0.78 25.29
CA LEU A 5 19.20 2.20 25.00
C LEU A 5 20.36 2.74 25.84
N GLU A 6 20.48 2.30 27.09
CA GLU A 6 21.61 2.62 27.98
C GLU A 6 22.94 2.08 27.42
N VAL A 7 22.96 0.82 26.99
CA VAL A 7 24.14 0.22 26.33
C VAL A 7 24.50 1.00 25.07
N LYS A 8 23.52 1.37 24.24
CA LYS A 8 23.76 2.17 23.03
C LYS A 8 24.33 3.55 23.35
N ASN A 9 23.81 4.21 24.37
CA ASN A 9 24.30 5.53 24.80
C ASN A 9 25.73 5.43 25.34
N SER A 10 26.04 4.39 26.13
CA SER A 10 27.41 4.12 26.59
C SER A 10 28.38 3.94 25.42
N HIS A 11 28.03 3.12 24.42
CA HIS A 11 28.87 2.91 23.23
C HIS A 11 28.98 4.16 22.34
N LEU A 12 27.92 4.97 22.24
CA LEU A 12 27.97 6.26 21.53
C LEU A 12 28.90 7.26 22.24
N LEU A 13 28.89 7.29 23.57
CA LEU A 13 29.82 8.10 24.35
C LEU A 13 31.27 7.62 24.14
N SER A 14 31.52 6.31 24.23
CA SER A 14 32.83 5.73 23.94
C SER A 14 33.29 6.04 22.51
N TYR A 15 32.39 6.01 21.52
CA TYR A 15 32.70 6.39 20.15
C TYR A 15 33.14 7.85 20.05
N MET A 16 32.42 8.77 20.70
CA MET A 16 32.79 10.19 20.69
C MET A 16 34.14 10.43 21.40
N THR A 17 34.42 9.72 22.50
CA THR A 17 35.69 9.87 23.21
C THR A 17 36.88 9.36 22.38
N GLU A 18 36.75 8.22 21.70
CA GLU A 18 37.83 7.69 20.85
C GLU A 18 38.04 8.57 19.61
N MET A 19 36.97 9.09 19.01
CA MET A 19 37.07 10.06 17.92
C MET A 19 37.76 11.35 18.36
N ALA A 20 37.41 11.89 19.54
CA ALA A 20 38.05 13.08 20.09
C ALA A 20 39.55 12.84 20.38
N HIS A 21 39.91 11.66 20.88
CA HIS A 21 41.32 11.26 21.05
C HIS A 21 42.07 11.22 19.72
N LEU A 22 41.50 10.62 18.67
CA LEU A 22 42.10 10.61 17.34
C LEU A 22 42.28 12.03 16.79
N MET A 23 41.26 12.89 16.93
CA MET A 23 41.35 14.29 16.52
C MET A 23 42.46 15.05 17.26
N LEU A 24 42.63 14.81 18.57
CA LEU A 24 43.70 15.42 19.35
C LEU A 24 45.10 14.95 18.90
N LYS A 25 45.25 13.67 18.55
CA LYS A 25 46.51 13.15 17.99
C LYS A 25 46.84 13.78 16.64
N ILE A 26 45.84 13.94 15.77
CA ILE A 26 45.99 14.64 14.49
C ILE A 26 46.40 16.10 14.71
N ALA A 27 45.75 16.80 15.64
CA ALA A 27 46.06 18.19 15.95
C ALA A 27 47.49 18.37 16.49
N ASN A 28 48.00 17.39 17.22
CA ASN A 28 49.38 17.36 17.72
C ASN A 28 50.41 16.88 16.68
N GLY A 29 49.99 16.58 15.45
CA GLY A 29 50.88 16.11 14.37
C GLY A 29 51.40 14.68 14.57
N GLN A 30 50.77 13.88 15.43
CA GLN A 30 51.14 12.49 15.67
C GLN A 30 50.58 11.58 14.58
N SER A 31 51.34 10.53 14.23
CA SER A 31 50.83 9.51 13.30
C SER A 31 49.69 8.72 13.95
N ILE A 32 48.65 8.47 13.16
CA ILE A 32 47.45 7.72 13.55
C ILE A 32 47.61 6.22 13.24
N GLN A 33 48.62 5.86 12.44
CA GLN A 33 48.81 4.47 11.99
C GLN A 33 49.20 3.58 13.16
N GLY A 34 48.39 2.54 13.41
CA GLY A 34 48.63 1.56 14.49
C GLY A 34 48.10 1.99 15.86
N ASP A 35 47.31 3.05 15.95
CA ASP A 35 46.70 3.45 17.21
C ASP A 35 45.52 2.54 17.58
N GLY A 36 45.53 1.96 18.78
CA GLY A 36 44.48 1.08 19.27
C GLY A 36 43.10 1.76 19.35
N SER A 37 43.04 3.10 19.32
CA SER A 37 41.79 3.84 19.17
C SER A 37 41.04 3.51 17.88
N ILE A 38 41.73 3.18 16.78
CA ILE A 38 41.09 2.78 15.52
C ILE A 38 40.40 1.41 15.68
N GLU A 39 41.08 0.44 16.30
CA GLU A 39 40.53 -0.91 16.53
C GLU A 39 39.29 -0.84 17.43
N ARG A 40 39.36 -0.08 18.53
CA ARG A 40 38.21 0.17 19.42
C ARG A 40 37.07 0.86 18.69
N LEU A 41 37.35 1.78 17.77
CA LEU A 41 36.32 2.47 16.98
C LEU A 41 35.60 1.50 16.03
N VAL A 42 36.34 0.59 15.39
CA VAL A 42 35.78 -0.47 14.54
C VAL A 42 34.92 -1.41 15.37
N GLU A 43 35.39 -1.82 16.54
CA GLU A 43 34.60 -2.65 17.47
C GLU A 43 33.28 -1.97 17.83
N ILE A 44 33.33 -0.73 18.32
CA ILE A 44 32.13 0.05 18.68
C ILE A 44 31.19 0.19 17.47
N ARG A 45 31.72 0.39 16.27
CA ARG A 45 30.91 0.48 15.05
C ARG A 45 30.16 -0.81 14.75
N THR A 46 30.84 -1.96 14.84
CA THR A 46 30.20 -3.27 14.61
C THR A 46 29.11 -3.56 15.65
N VAL A 47 29.33 -3.20 16.91
CA VAL A 47 28.32 -3.34 17.98
C VAL A 47 27.10 -2.47 17.67
N LEU A 48 27.29 -1.21 17.28
CA LEU A 48 26.20 -0.31 16.91
C LEU A 48 25.40 -0.82 15.71
N GLU A 49 26.05 -1.43 14.71
CA GLU A 49 25.37 -2.06 13.59
C GLU A 49 24.56 -3.27 14.02
N ARG A 50 25.07 -4.05 14.97
CA ARG A 50 24.35 -5.22 15.50
C ARG A 50 23.16 -4.85 16.36
N ILE A 51 23.17 -3.68 16.99
CA ILE A 51 22.05 -3.14 17.79
C ILE A 51 20.88 -2.72 16.89
N ARG A 52 21.12 -2.21 15.66
CA ARG A 52 20.07 -1.71 14.74
C ARG A 52 18.88 -2.65 14.53
N PRO A 53 19.04 -3.94 14.17
CA PRO A 53 17.90 -4.83 13.97
C PRO A 53 17.12 -5.10 15.29
N ILE A 54 17.79 -5.05 16.43
CA ILE A 54 17.14 -5.22 17.75
C ILE A 54 16.30 -3.99 18.07
N GLU A 55 16.83 -2.79 17.80
CA GLU A 55 16.07 -1.54 17.93
C GLU A 55 14.85 -1.51 17.02
N GLN A 56 14.96 -1.97 15.77
CA GLN A 56 13.81 -2.07 14.86
C GLN A 56 12.71 -2.97 15.43
N LYS A 57 13.06 -4.12 16.02
CA LYS A 57 12.10 -5.02 16.69
C LYS A 57 11.45 -4.37 17.92
N MET A 58 12.18 -3.51 18.62
CA MET A 58 11.71 -2.80 19.82
C MET A 58 11.10 -1.42 19.53
N LYS A 59 11.11 -0.96 18.28
CA LYS A 59 10.67 0.38 17.87
C LYS A 59 9.28 0.73 18.40
N TYR A 60 8.34 -0.21 18.32
CA TYR A 60 6.99 0.00 18.86
C TYR A 60 6.98 0.28 20.37
N GLN A 61 7.79 -0.45 21.14
CA GLN A 61 7.87 -0.25 22.59
C GLN A 61 8.54 1.08 22.92
N ILE A 62 9.59 1.45 22.18
CA ILE A 62 10.27 2.75 22.32
C ILE A 62 9.29 3.87 21.99
N ASP A 63 8.63 3.83 20.83
CA ASP A 63 7.66 4.83 20.37
C ASP A 63 6.47 4.95 21.32
N LYS A 64 6.01 3.85 21.93
CA LYS A 64 4.94 3.88 22.93
C LYS A 64 5.39 4.59 24.21
N LEU A 65 6.58 4.24 24.72
CA LEU A 65 7.14 4.85 25.93
C LEU A 65 7.48 6.33 25.73
N THR A 66 8.01 6.72 24.57
CA THR A 66 8.29 8.13 24.25
C THR A 66 7.01 8.94 24.10
N LYS A 67 5.96 8.39 23.47
CA LYS A 67 4.65 9.03 23.42
C LYS A 67 4.06 9.24 24.81
N LEU A 68 4.12 8.22 25.67
CA LEU A 68 3.67 8.32 27.07
C LEU A 68 4.46 9.37 27.87
N ALA A 69 5.76 9.47 27.66
CA ALA A 69 6.60 10.47 28.33
C ALA A 69 6.32 11.90 27.85
N VAL A 70 6.00 12.07 26.56
CA VAL A 70 5.66 13.39 25.96
C VAL A 70 4.22 13.81 26.30
N SER A 71 3.28 12.86 26.41
CA SER A 71 1.93 13.10 26.90
C SER A 71 1.88 13.07 28.43
N GLN A 72 2.48 14.08 29.08
CA GLN A 72 2.49 14.20 30.55
C GLN A 72 1.08 13.90 31.14
N GLY A 73 0.96 12.81 31.91
CA GLY A 73 -0.18 12.56 32.81
C GLY A 73 -1.22 11.51 32.40
N GLY A 74 -1.02 10.73 31.33
CA GLY A 74 -1.87 9.56 31.07
C GLY A 74 -1.51 8.41 32.00
N GLU A 75 -2.45 7.99 32.85
CA GLU A 75 -2.37 6.86 33.78
C GLU A 75 -1.59 5.67 33.20
N VAL A 76 -0.70 5.09 34.02
CA VAL A 76 0.18 3.98 33.64
C VAL A 76 -0.67 2.74 33.37
N ASP A 77 -1.25 2.66 32.17
CA ASP A 77 -1.77 1.40 31.66
C ASP A 77 -0.54 0.49 31.52
N GLY A 78 -0.40 -0.44 32.47
CA GLY A 78 0.70 -1.42 32.68
C GLY A 78 0.86 -2.42 31.53
N ASN A 79 0.75 -1.91 30.32
CA ASN A 79 0.49 -2.56 29.06
C ASN A 79 1.81 -2.75 28.29
N ALA A 80 2.91 -2.88 29.06
CA ALA A 80 4.24 -3.23 28.59
C ALA A 80 4.47 -4.75 28.58
N ALA A 81 3.64 -5.51 29.31
CA ALA A 81 3.67 -6.96 29.25
C ALA A 81 2.75 -7.42 28.10
N ARG A 82 3.28 -8.26 27.21
CA ARG A 82 2.46 -9.09 26.29
C ARG A 82 1.75 -10.17 27.12
N ARG A 83 0.94 -9.77 28.09
CA ARG A 83 0.02 -10.66 28.79
C ARG A 83 -1.28 -10.69 27.97
N PRO A 84 -1.83 -11.88 27.68
CA PRO A 84 -3.19 -11.97 27.17
C PRO A 84 -4.11 -11.20 28.12
N ARG A 85 -4.99 -10.35 27.59
CA ARG A 85 -6.06 -9.71 28.35
C ARG A 85 -7.29 -10.61 28.28
N PRO A 86 -7.57 -11.46 29.28
CA PRO A 86 -8.80 -12.26 29.31
C PRO A 86 -10.05 -11.39 29.45
N ASP A 87 -9.92 -10.16 29.95
CA ASP A 87 -11.04 -9.22 30.11
C ASP A 87 -11.63 -8.78 28.76
N ASN A 88 -10.84 -8.75 27.69
CA ASN A 88 -11.34 -8.48 26.34
C ASN A 88 -12.05 -9.69 25.70
N LEU A 89 -12.00 -10.88 26.33
CA LEU A 89 -12.78 -12.06 25.95
C LEU A 89 -14.10 -12.18 26.72
N MET A 90 -14.21 -11.51 27.87
CA MET A 90 -15.47 -11.39 28.61
C MET A 90 -16.32 -10.35 27.89
N MET A 91 -16.98 -10.79 26.81
CA MET A 91 -18.07 -10.01 26.23
C MET A 91 -19.19 -10.02 27.26
N ASP A 92 -19.40 -8.84 27.84
CA ASP A 92 -20.37 -8.51 28.88
C ASP A 92 -21.76 -9.12 28.58
N ASP A 93 -22.02 -10.28 29.18
CA ASP A 93 -23.35 -10.85 29.35
C ASP A 93 -23.74 -10.57 30.81
N MET A 94 -24.13 -9.33 31.08
CA MET A 94 -25.06 -8.89 32.13
C MET A 94 -24.90 -7.37 32.29
N GLY A 95 -25.78 -6.62 31.62
CA GLY A 95 -25.66 -5.17 31.55
C GLY A 95 -25.89 -4.44 32.87
N GLU A 96 -25.23 -3.29 33.00
CA GLU A 96 -25.74 -2.09 33.66
C GLU A 96 -24.92 -0.87 33.20
N GLU A 97 -25.52 0.31 33.37
CA GLU A 97 -25.28 1.56 32.66
C GLU A 97 -23.90 2.23 32.81
N GLY A 98 -23.50 2.93 31.74
CA GLY A 98 -23.05 4.32 31.86
C GLY A 98 -21.56 4.59 32.07
N SER A 99 -20.82 4.79 30.97
CA SER A 99 -19.93 5.95 30.88
C SER A 99 -19.68 6.32 29.43
N SER A 100 -20.13 7.52 29.09
CA SER A 100 -20.07 8.17 27.79
C SER A 100 -18.67 8.73 27.54
N ASP A 101 -18.06 8.36 26.42
CA ASP A 101 -17.23 9.28 25.66
C ASP A 101 -17.44 8.99 24.17
N GLU A 102 -18.31 9.80 23.56
CA GLU A 102 -18.56 9.83 22.13
C GLU A 102 -17.45 10.62 21.46
N GLU A 103 -16.87 10.09 20.37
CA GLU A 103 -16.66 10.89 19.16
C GLU A 103 -16.55 9.99 17.90
N ALA A 104 -17.34 10.38 16.91
CA ALA A 104 -17.22 10.14 15.46
C ALA A 104 -17.50 8.73 14.87
N ASP A 105 -18.80 8.42 14.80
CA ASP A 105 -19.57 8.13 13.57
C ASP A 105 -19.00 7.15 12.51
N ALA A 106 -19.51 5.91 12.57
CA ALA A 106 -19.71 5.09 11.38
C ALA A 106 -21.08 4.40 11.47
N GLU A 107 -22.15 5.17 11.26
CA GLU A 107 -23.46 4.59 10.97
C GLU A 107 -23.40 3.71 9.70
N GLY A 108 -23.46 2.40 9.90
CA GLY A 108 -23.50 1.40 8.85
C GLY A 108 -24.10 0.09 9.34
N GLN A 109 -25.41 0.08 9.60
CA GLN A 109 -26.29 -1.09 9.78
C GLN A 109 -25.81 -2.13 10.81
N ARG A 110 -26.15 -1.89 12.08
CA ARG A 110 -26.34 -2.95 13.08
C ARG A 110 -27.64 -3.69 12.73
N GLY A 111 -27.55 -4.78 11.96
CA GLY A 111 -28.70 -5.60 11.60
C GLY A 111 -28.34 -6.76 10.68
N LYS A 112 -28.48 -7.98 11.21
CA LYS A 112 -28.05 -9.31 10.70
C LYS A 112 -26.61 -9.67 11.06
N GLY A 113 -26.47 -10.76 11.81
CA GLY A 113 -25.19 -11.34 12.24
C GLY A 113 -24.22 -11.42 11.05
N ARG A 114 -23.18 -10.59 11.10
CA ARG A 114 -22.18 -10.54 10.04
C ARG A 114 -21.39 -11.83 10.11
N LYS A 115 -21.60 -12.71 9.13
CA LYS A 115 -20.83 -13.95 8.97
C LYS A 115 -19.35 -13.57 8.94
N TYR A 116 -18.57 -14.05 9.90
CA TYR A 116 -17.15 -13.76 9.97
C TYR A 116 -16.48 -14.20 8.67
N VAL A 117 -15.83 -13.25 7.99
CA VAL A 117 -15.04 -13.52 6.78
C VAL A 117 -13.57 -13.44 7.20
N PRO A 118 -12.85 -14.56 7.25
CA PRO A 118 -11.44 -14.55 7.59
C PRO A 118 -10.66 -13.74 6.55
N PRO A 119 -9.67 -12.95 6.99
CA PRO A 119 -8.83 -12.18 6.08
C PRO A 119 -8.06 -13.13 5.16
N LYS A 120 -8.09 -12.84 3.85
CA LYS A 120 -7.31 -13.59 2.87
C LYS A 120 -5.87 -13.12 2.94
N LEU A 121 -5.03 -13.86 3.65
CA LEU A 121 -3.59 -13.63 3.70
C LEU A 121 -2.98 -14.08 2.36
N VAL A 122 -2.44 -13.14 1.60
CA VAL A 122 -1.66 -13.41 0.39
C VAL A 122 -0.19 -13.25 0.76
N ALA A 123 0.67 -14.14 0.29
CA ALA A 123 2.10 -14.02 0.52
C ALA A 123 2.61 -12.70 -0.08
N MET A 124 3.02 -11.78 0.79
CA MET A 124 3.63 -10.51 0.40
C MET A 124 5.10 -10.59 0.79
N ARG A 125 6.01 -10.26 -0.14
CA ARG A 125 7.44 -10.15 0.20
C ARG A 125 7.60 -9.05 1.25
N TYR A 126 8.31 -9.37 2.35
CA TYR A 126 8.69 -8.38 3.34
C TYR A 126 9.92 -7.66 2.79
N ASP A 127 9.68 -6.43 2.34
CA ASP A 127 10.73 -5.52 1.91
C ASP A 127 11.17 -4.75 3.18
N GLU A 128 12.45 -4.85 3.57
CA GLU A 128 12.97 -4.19 4.79
C GLU A 128 12.92 -2.66 4.67
N ASP A 129 12.90 -2.14 3.43
CA ASP A 129 12.81 -0.72 3.10
C ASP A 129 11.46 -0.39 2.41
N ASN A 130 10.85 0.74 2.79
CA ASN A 130 9.57 1.19 2.20
C ASN A 130 9.68 1.61 0.72
N ASN A 131 10.90 1.82 0.21
CA ASN A 131 11.16 2.30 -1.14
C ASN A 131 10.85 1.25 -2.22
N ASP A 132 10.95 -0.04 -1.92
CA ASP A 132 10.70 -1.12 -2.89
C ASP A 132 9.26 -1.10 -3.45
N ARG A 133 8.29 -0.63 -2.66
CA ARG A 133 6.91 -0.47 -3.12
C ARG A 133 6.77 0.67 -4.12
N GLU A 134 7.49 1.75 -3.88
CA GLU A 134 7.54 2.94 -4.72
C GLU A 134 8.24 2.61 -6.05
N ASP A 135 9.37 1.91 -5.98
CA ASP A 135 10.13 1.47 -7.16
C ASP A 135 9.32 0.50 -8.03
N ARG A 136 8.58 -0.44 -7.43
CA ARG A 136 7.68 -1.35 -8.18
C ARG A 136 6.54 -0.59 -8.89
N LEU A 137 6.05 0.49 -8.30
CA LEU A 137 5.03 1.33 -8.94
C LEU A 137 5.64 2.11 -10.11
N VAL A 138 6.83 2.66 -9.90
CA VAL A 138 7.61 3.36 -10.92
C VAL A 138 7.90 2.42 -12.10
N GLU A 139 8.37 1.21 -11.85
CA GLU A 139 8.62 0.20 -12.88
C GLU A 139 7.34 -0.19 -13.62
N ARG A 140 6.23 -0.36 -12.92
CA ARG A 140 4.94 -0.69 -13.56
C ARG A 140 4.47 0.43 -14.48
N ALA A 141 4.63 1.69 -14.06
CA ALA A 141 4.28 2.85 -14.88
C ALA A 141 5.22 3.00 -16.07
N LYS A 142 6.54 2.78 -15.89
CA LYS A 142 7.52 2.72 -16.99
C LYS A 142 7.16 1.63 -18.01
N ARG A 143 6.82 0.41 -17.55
CA ARG A 143 6.37 -0.68 -18.44
C ARG A 143 5.08 -0.34 -19.18
N ARG A 144 4.12 0.34 -18.53
CA ARG A 144 2.89 0.80 -19.20
C ARG A 144 3.22 1.83 -20.27
N ALA A 145 4.06 2.83 -19.96
CA ALA A 145 4.46 3.86 -20.91
C ALA A 145 5.18 3.25 -22.12
N LEU A 146 6.10 2.30 -21.91
CA LEU A 146 6.79 1.57 -22.98
C LEU A 146 5.85 0.71 -23.84
N ASN A 147 4.76 0.23 -23.25
CA ASN A 147 3.70 -0.53 -23.94
C ASN A 147 2.50 0.37 -24.31
N SER A 148 2.71 1.68 -24.42
CA SER A 148 1.69 2.60 -24.94
C SER A 148 1.66 2.53 -26.47
N SER A 149 0.49 2.82 -27.04
CA SER A 149 0.24 2.70 -28.49
C SER A 149 1.27 3.44 -29.34
N LEU A 150 1.66 4.66 -28.95
CA LEU A 150 2.64 5.45 -29.69
C LEU A 150 4.03 4.79 -29.77
N ILE A 151 4.49 4.20 -28.66
CA ILE A 151 5.80 3.56 -28.62
C ILE A 151 5.76 2.22 -29.36
N GLU A 152 4.62 1.53 -29.32
CA GLU A 152 4.38 0.31 -30.08
C GLU A 152 4.37 0.57 -31.59
N ASP A 153 3.70 1.64 -32.06
CA ASP A 153 3.70 2.05 -33.47
C ASP A 153 5.11 2.41 -33.96
N LEU A 154 5.87 3.17 -33.15
CA LEU A 154 7.28 3.46 -33.46
C LEU A 154 8.10 2.17 -33.53
N ARG A 155 7.92 1.25 -32.58
CA ARG A 155 8.62 -0.04 -32.58
C ARG A 155 8.29 -0.85 -33.83
N GLN A 156 7.03 -0.86 -34.28
CA GLN A 156 6.61 -1.55 -35.49
C GLN A 156 7.28 -0.96 -36.73
N GLN A 157 7.34 0.38 -36.87
CA GLN A 157 7.97 1.07 -38.01
C GLN A 157 9.46 0.75 -38.16
N TYR A 158 10.19 0.63 -37.05
CA TYR A 158 11.62 0.28 -37.06
C TYR A 158 11.87 -1.23 -37.11
N SER A 159 10.84 -2.05 -36.88
CA SER A 159 10.96 -3.51 -36.97
C SER A 159 10.83 -3.98 -38.40
N GLN A 160 11.66 -4.95 -38.80
CA GLN A 160 11.52 -5.65 -40.09
C GLN A 160 10.56 -6.85 -40.01
N ALA A 161 9.84 -7.00 -38.89
CA ALA A 161 8.89 -8.07 -38.69
C ALA A 161 7.61 -7.80 -39.49
N PRO A 162 6.99 -8.82 -40.12
CA PRO A 162 5.75 -8.63 -40.85
C PRO A 162 4.61 -8.21 -39.90
N GLU A 163 3.81 -7.25 -40.33
CA GLU A 163 2.63 -6.77 -39.59
C GLU A 163 1.43 -7.71 -39.77
N GLU A 164 0.75 -8.05 -38.68
CA GLU A 164 -0.48 -8.83 -38.72
C GLU A 164 -1.73 -7.92 -38.84
N ILE A 165 -2.16 -7.62 -40.06
CA ILE A 165 -3.40 -6.85 -40.30
C ILE A 165 -4.62 -7.71 -39.91
N ARG A 166 -5.43 -7.25 -38.94
CA ARG A 166 -6.67 -7.93 -38.50
C ARG A 166 -7.78 -6.94 -38.15
N GLU A 167 -9.03 -7.38 -38.27
CA GLU A 167 -10.25 -6.56 -38.10
C GLU A 167 -10.55 -6.14 -36.64
N VAL A 168 -9.98 -6.83 -35.63
CA VAL A 168 -10.28 -6.56 -34.21
C VAL A 168 -9.11 -5.86 -33.52
N VAL A 169 -9.31 -4.60 -33.13
CA VAL A 169 -8.26 -3.64 -32.72
C VAL A 169 -7.73 -3.83 -31.28
N ASP A 170 -8.42 -4.58 -30.41
CA ASP A 170 -8.06 -4.64 -28.99
C ASP A 170 -6.93 -5.66 -28.68
N GLU A 171 -5.67 -5.24 -28.71
CA GLU A 171 -4.50 -6.10 -28.41
C GLU A 171 -4.50 -6.72 -27.01
N ARG A 172 -4.95 -5.98 -25.99
CA ARG A 172 -5.07 -6.52 -24.62
C ARG A 172 -6.03 -7.71 -24.56
N ARG A 173 -7.11 -7.70 -25.36
CA ARG A 173 -8.02 -8.85 -25.46
C ARG A 173 -7.36 -10.02 -26.15
N ARG A 174 -6.56 -9.76 -27.19
CA ARG A 174 -5.82 -10.82 -27.88
C ARG A 174 -4.87 -11.53 -26.92
N ALA A 175 -4.16 -10.80 -26.07
CA ALA A 175 -3.29 -11.40 -25.07
C ALA A 175 -4.08 -12.28 -24.08
N ASP A 176 -5.20 -11.77 -23.56
CA ASP A 176 -6.07 -12.53 -22.64
C ASP A 176 -6.70 -13.77 -23.31
N ASP A 177 -7.13 -13.65 -24.57
CA ASP A 177 -7.75 -14.74 -25.33
C ASP A 177 -6.70 -15.79 -25.75
N ARG A 178 -5.48 -15.38 -26.12
CA ARG A 178 -4.34 -16.29 -26.37
C ARG A 178 -3.93 -17.03 -25.10
N HIS A 179 -3.89 -16.34 -23.96
CA HIS A 179 -3.61 -16.98 -22.67
C HIS A 179 -4.72 -17.95 -22.27
N ARG A 180 -5.98 -17.65 -22.59
CA ARG A 180 -7.08 -18.60 -22.37
C ARG A 180 -6.94 -19.81 -23.29
N ALA A 181 -6.69 -19.60 -24.58
CA ALA A 181 -6.54 -20.67 -25.55
C ALA A 181 -5.39 -21.62 -25.18
N SER A 182 -4.21 -21.07 -24.87
CA SER A 182 -3.05 -21.87 -24.42
C SER A 182 -3.38 -22.70 -23.17
N TYR A 183 -4.02 -22.12 -22.16
CA TYR A 183 -4.44 -22.89 -20.99
C TYR A 183 -5.46 -23.99 -21.33
N GLU A 184 -6.45 -23.71 -22.19
CA GLU A 184 -7.44 -24.70 -22.62
C GLU A 184 -6.81 -25.83 -23.44
N GLU A 185 -5.79 -25.54 -24.25
CA GLU A 185 -5.02 -26.51 -25.05
C GLU A 185 -4.09 -27.35 -24.17
N GLU A 186 -3.35 -26.72 -23.24
CA GLU A 186 -2.44 -27.40 -22.33
C GLU A 186 -3.19 -28.34 -21.37
N MET A 187 -4.32 -27.88 -20.84
CA MET A 187 -5.12 -28.65 -19.88
C MET A 187 -6.24 -29.46 -20.56
N MET A 188 -6.43 -29.30 -21.88
CA MET A 188 -7.49 -29.94 -22.68
C MET A 188 -8.90 -29.79 -22.08
N VAL A 189 -9.17 -28.68 -21.38
CA VAL A 189 -10.43 -28.39 -20.69
C VAL A 189 -10.89 -26.97 -20.97
N ARG A 190 -12.12 -26.80 -21.48
CA ARG A 190 -12.72 -25.48 -21.72
C ARG A 190 -13.02 -24.74 -20.41
N LEU A 191 -12.63 -23.47 -20.34
CA LEU A 191 -12.92 -22.63 -19.19
C LEU A 191 -14.32 -21.99 -19.32
N GLN A 192 -15.18 -22.21 -18.32
CA GLN A 192 -16.49 -21.55 -18.29
C GLN A 192 -16.38 -20.10 -17.79
N LEU A 193 -16.99 -19.17 -18.51
CA LEU A 193 -17.04 -17.77 -18.12
C LEU A 193 -18.14 -17.50 -17.09
N ASP A 194 -17.77 -16.80 -16.03
CA ASP A 194 -18.71 -16.32 -15.02
C ASP A 194 -19.71 -15.30 -15.60
N LYS A 195 -20.92 -15.26 -15.02
CA LYS A 195 -21.95 -14.26 -15.40
C LYS A 195 -21.42 -12.81 -15.31
N LYS A 196 -20.53 -12.53 -14.35
CA LYS A 196 -19.87 -11.23 -14.19
C LYS A 196 -18.88 -10.94 -15.32
N GLN A 197 -18.07 -11.92 -15.70
CA GLN A 197 -17.08 -11.80 -16.78
C GLN A 197 -17.77 -11.58 -18.13
N LYS A 198 -18.85 -12.35 -18.42
CA LYS A 198 -19.67 -12.16 -19.63
C LYS A 198 -20.27 -10.76 -19.73
N LYS A 199 -20.74 -10.20 -18.61
CA LYS A 199 -21.28 -8.83 -18.57
C LYS A 199 -20.19 -7.79 -18.82
N ALA A 200 -19.02 -7.94 -18.21
CA ALA A 200 -17.88 -7.04 -18.40
C ALA A 200 -17.39 -7.07 -19.85
N GLU A 201 -17.30 -8.26 -20.46
CA GLU A 201 -16.94 -8.44 -21.85
C GLU A 201 -17.94 -7.74 -22.79
N LYS A 202 -19.26 -7.87 -22.52
CA LYS A 202 -20.31 -7.19 -23.29
C LYS A 202 -20.23 -5.67 -23.18
N GLN A 203 -19.95 -5.14 -21.98
CA GLN A 203 -19.79 -3.70 -21.78
C GLN A 203 -18.56 -3.18 -22.52
N ARG A 204 -17.43 -3.89 -22.44
CA ARG A 204 -16.21 -3.52 -23.17
C ARG A 204 -16.40 -3.59 -24.69
N LYS A 205 -17.13 -4.57 -25.22
CA LYS A 205 -17.49 -4.63 -26.65
C LYS A 205 -18.30 -3.41 -27.12
N ALA A 206 -19.09 -2.80 -26.23
CA ALA A 206 -19.90 -1.63 -26.57
C ALA A 206 -19.12 -0.30 -26.50
N THR A 207 -18.01 -0.25 -25.76
CA THR A 207 -17.26 1.00 -25.49
C THR A 207 -15.89 1.07 -26.17
N SER A 208 -15.38 -0.04 -26.72
CA SER A 208 -13.96 -0.14 -27.07
C SER A 208 -13.49 0.71 -28.25
N THR A 209 -14.36 1.03 -29.21
CA THR A 209 -13.89 1.73 -30.43
C THR A 209 -13.58 3.20 -30.18
N LEU A 210 -14.37 3.90 -29.37
CA LEU A 210 -14.17 5.33 -29.11
C LEU A 210 -13.23 5.60 -27.95
N ASP A 211 -13.23 4.74 -26.92
CA ASP A 211 -12.37 4.92 -25.73
C ASP A 211 -10.88 4.71 -26.09
N ALA A 212 -10.57 3.71 -26.93
CA ALA A 212 -9.21 3.48 -27.42
C ALA A 212 -8.70 4.61 -28.33
N LEU A 213 -9.58 5.21 -29.13
CA LEU A 213 -9.23 6.36 -29.98
C LEU A 213 -9.07 7.65 -29.19
N LEU A 214 -9.60 7.75 -27.96
CA LEU A 214 -9.50 8.96 -27.13
C LEU A 214 -8.38 8.86 -26.08
N ASP A 215 -7.72 7.71 -25.93
CA ASP A 215 -6.59 7.50 -25.01
C ASP A 215 -5.23 7.92 -25.62
N PHE A 216 -5.16 9.15 -26.13
CA PHE A 216 -3.89 9.75 -26.58
C PHE A 216 -2.97 10.13 -25.41
N GLY A 217 -3.45 10.01 -24.16
CA GLY A 217 -2.72 10.40 -22.97
C GLY A 217 -1.78 9.33 -22.42
N ASP A 218 -1.97 8.04 -22.74
CA ASP A 218 -1.24 6.92 -22.10
C ASP A 218 0.29 7.00 -22.26
N TYR A 219 0.80 7.69 -23.29
CA TYR A 219 2.25 7.90 -23.47
C TYR A 219 2.84 9.04 -22.60
N MET A 220 2.04 10.05 -22.26
CA MET A 220 2.45 11.22 -21.44
C MET A 220 2.04 11.09 -19.99
N ALA A 221 0.96 10.36 -19.73
CA ALA A 221 0.43 10.09 -18.41
C ALA A 221 1.25 8.96 -17.80
N VAL A 222 2.48 9.30 -17.41
CA VAL A 222 3.14 8.64 -16.29
C VAL A 222 2.37 9.00 -15.02
N ASP A 223 1.13 8.54 -14.94
CA ASP A 223 0.15 8.92 -13.92
C ASP A 223 0.63 8.34 -12.59
N GLY A 224 1.35 9.18 -11.85
CA GLY A 224 2.02 8.79 -10.63
C GLY A 224 3.53 8.98 -10.61
N ILE A 225 4.20 9.60 -11.60
CA ILE A 225 5.63 9.93 -11.52
C ILE A 225 5.91 11.36 -12.01
N ASP A 226 6.66 12.13 -11.24
CA ASP A 226 7.17 13.45 -11.62
C ASP A 226 8.25 13.38 -12.71
N ARG A 227 8.59 14.51 -13.34
CA ARG A 227 9.69 14.60 -14.35
C ARG A 227 11.03 14.05 -13.85
N ASP A 228 11.22 14.01 -12.53
CA ASP A 228 12.42 13.51 -11.86
C ASP A 228 12.37 12.00 -11.53
N GLY A 229 11.36 11.27 -12.01
CA GLY A 229 11.26 9.81 -11.80
C GLY A 229 10.72 9.40 -10.43
N GLN A 230 10.25 10.37 -9.62
CA GLN A 230 9.73 10.15 -8.27
C GLN A 230 8.22 9.88 -8.29
N PRO A 231 7.71 8.94 -7.49
CA PRO A 231 6.28 8.68 -7.44
C PRO A 231 5.52 9.90 -6.88
N LEU A 232 4.62 10.46 -7.68
CA LEU A 232 3.69 11.50 -7.26
C LEU A 232 2.87 10.96 -6.09
N LYS A 233 3.04 11.56 -4.91
CA LYS A 233 2.20 11.27 -3.74
C LYS A 233 0.76 11.46 -4.16
N LYS A 234 -0.02 10.36 -4.14
CA LYS A 234 -1.47 10.42 -4.39
C LYS A 234 -2.05 11.46 -3.44
N LYS A 235 -2.39 12.64 -3.97
CA LYS A 235 -3.28 13.56 -3.28
C LYS A 235 -4.54 12.74 -3.02
N SER A 236 -4.84 12.48 -1.76
CA SER A 236 -6.13 11.91 -1.37
C SER A 236 -7.17 12.69 -2.15
N LYS A 237 -7.92 12.04 -3.03
CA LYS A 237 -9.09 12.66 -3.63
C LYS A 237 -9.90 13.12 -2.43
N ILE A 238 -9.93 14.44 -2.19
CA ILE A 238 -10.94 15.05 -1.34
C ILE A 238 -12.22 14.47 -1.90
N SER A 239 -12.87 13.64 -1.09
CA SER A 239 -14.15 13.07 -1.42
C SER A 239 -15.05 14.26 -1.68
N GLY A 240 -15.18 14.64 -2.95
CA GLY A 240 -16.09 15.65 -3.41
C GLY A 240 -17.42 15.26 -2.82
N GLY A 241 -17.89 16.10 -1.88
CA GLY A 241 -19.12 15.87 -1.16
C GLY A 241 -20.18 15.49 -2.18
N LYS A 242 -20.89 14.41 -1.91
CA LYS A 242 -22.11 14.07 -2.65
C LYS A 242 -23.01 15.30 -2.55
N THR A 243 -22.99 16.15 -3.57
CA THR A 243 -24.06 17.11 -3.81
C THR A 243 -25.30 16.26 -3.99
N LYS A 244 -26.12 16.22 -2.94
CA LYS A 244 -27.43 15.60 -2.95
C LYS A 244 -28.24 16.37 -3.99
N PHE A 245 -28.19 15.93 -5.25
CA PHE A 245 -29.18 16.31 -6.24
C PHE A 245 -30.51 15.75 -5.71
N SER A 246 -31.31 16.63 -5.12
CA SER A 246 -32.65 16.34 -4.62
C SER A 246 -33.55 16.06 -5.82
N GLY A 247 -33.51 14.81 -6.30
CA GLY A 247 -34.49 14.27 -7.23
C GLY A 247 -35.87 14.28 -6.55
N GLY A 248 -36.63 15.34 -6.81
CA GLY A 248 -38.00 15.52 -6.34
C GLY A 248 -38.84 14.28 -6.63
N LYS A 249 -39.28 13.63 -5.55
CA LYS A 249 -40.19 12.50 -5.56
C LYS A 249 -41.59 13.01 -5.97
N LYS A 250 -41.83 13.20 -7.28
CA LYS A 250 -43.20 13.40 -7.80
C LYS A 250 -43.98 12.10 -7.59
N GLY A 251 -44.91 12.14 -6.64
CA GLY A 251 -45.84 11.05 -6.37
C GLY A 251 -46.71 10.75 -7.59
N GLY A 252 -46.41 9.63 -8.26
CA GLY A 252 -47.32 9.03 -9.23
C GLY A 252 -48.51 8.42 -8.51
N LYS A 253 -49.61 9.18 -8.38
CA LYS A 253 -50.92 8.61 -8.06
C LYS A 253 -51.28 7.59 -9.13
N LYS A 254 -51.34 6.30 -8.75
CA LYS A 254 -51.96 5.25 -9.55
C LYS A 254 -53.45 5.58 -9.66
N MET A 255 -53.87 6.19 -10.77
CA MET A 255 -55.28 6.26 -11.15
C MET A 255 -55.77 4.84 -11.43
N GLY A 256 -56.72 4.38 -10.61
CA GLY A 256 -57.40 3.12 -10.80
C GLY A 256 -58.11 3.12 -12.16
N LYS A 257 -57.83 2.11 -12.98
CA LYS A 257 -58.58 1.84 -14.20
C LYS A 257 -60.01 1.44 -13.80
N LYS A 258 -60.96 2.38 -13.86
CA LYS A 258 -62.39 2.05 -13.86
C LYS A 258 -62.70 1.30 -15.16
N LYS A 259 -63.03 0.01 -15.02
CA LYS A 259 -63.69 -0.78 -16.06
C LYS A 259 -65.01 -0.11 -16.40
N TRP A 260 -65.20 0.29 -17.64
CA TRP A 260 -66.54 0.50 -18.18
C TRP A 260 -67.08 -0.86 -18.65
N LYS A 261 -68.26 -1.20 -18.14
CA LYS A 261 -69.08 -2.34 -18.57
C LYS A 261 -70.37 -1.75 -19.11
N LYS A 262 -70.67 -2.09 -20.36
CA LYS A 262 -71.84 -1.76 -21.19
C LYS A 262 -72.02 -0.29 -21.54
#